data_AF-A0A962B2M9-F1
#
_entry.id   AF-A0A962B2M9-F1
#
_cell.length_a   1.000
_cell.length_b   1.000
_cell.length_c   1.000
_cell.angle_alpha   90.00
_cell.angle_beta   90.00
_cell.angle_gamma   90.00
#
_symmetry.space_group_name_H-M   'P 1'
#
loop_
_entity.id
_entity.type
_entity.pdbx_description
1 polymer ?
#
loop_
_entity_poly.entity_id
_entity_poly.type
_entity_poly.pdbx_seq_one_letter_code
_entity_poly.pdbx_strand_id
1 'polypeptide(L)'
;MFDGALAGLGALLDIKLLAMIFAATVAGVLIGALPGLGATSGAALLLPFTVTMPPVQAIAILATLYCAATYAGSITAILINTPGTSAAAATCIDGYPLAQRGEAGRALGMATVASTIGGIFSVIVLAFSAPLLAKLAYQFGPPEYFALSLFGLSMLASISAGGAVKNLIGGVFGVLLATIGIDKMSSVERFTFGSPELAEGIHFIPVLIGLFALSELLVQSTMLNQTVERIAMKAVQLPSWEDYRRTWRTILRSCGIGTFIGVLPAEGATVASMIGYNEARRWSKNKDEFGKGAIEGIAGAEAANNA
;
A
#
# COMPACT_ATOMS: atom_id res chain seq x y z
N MET A 1 -9.30 13.84 -21.59
CA MET A 1 -8.79 14.21 -20.25
C MET A 1 -9.82 15.09 -19.52
N PHE A 2 -10.26 16.21 -20.10
CA PHE A 2 -11.31 17.06 -19.54
C PHE A 2 -12.65 16.33 -19.32
N ASP A 3 -13.11 15.52 -20.28
CA ASP A 3 -14.34 14.73 -20.10
C ASP A 3 -14.23 13.67 -18.99
N GLY A 4 -13.05 13.06 -18.83
CA GLY A 4 -12.77 12.12 -17.75
C GLY A 4 -12.69 12.80 -16.38
N ALA A 5 -12.13 14.01 -16.31
CA ALA A 5 -12.13 14.81 -15.09
C ALA A 5 -13.54 15.28 -14.70
N LEU A 6 -14.36 15.67 -15.68
CA LEU A 6 -15.77 16.02 -15.49
C LEU A 6 -16.61 14.81 -15.05
N ALA A 7 -16.37 13.63 -15.63
CA ALA A 7 -16.99 12.39 -15.18
C ALA A 7 -16.55 12.01 -13.75
N GLY A 8 -15.28 12.22 -13.41
CA GLY A 8 -14.77 12.05 -12.04
C GLY A 8 -15.38 13.03 -11.04
N LEU A 9 -15.59 14.29 -11.43
CA LEU A 9 -16.34 15.27 -10.65
C LEU A 9 -17.81 14.85 -10.49
N GLY A 10 -18.41 14.26 -11.51
CA GLY A 10 -19.75 13.67 -11.44
C GLY A 10 -19.83 12.50 -10.44
N ALA A 11 -18.78 11.70 -10.32
CA ALA A 11 -18.70 10.63 -9.32
C ALA A 11 -18.65 11.15 -7.87
N LEU A 12 -18.21 12.39 -7.63
CA LEU A 12 -18.31 13.04 -6.31
C LEU A 12 -19.74 13.38 -5.91
N LEU A 13 -20.70 13.36 -6.84
CA LEU A 13 -22.12 13.55 -6.54
C LEU A 13 -22.83 12.23 -6.21
N ASP A 14 -22.20 11.08 -6.43
CA ASP A 14 -22.75 9.78 -6.08
C ASP A 14 -22.57 9.52 -4.58
N ILE A 15 -23.66 9.71 -3.83
CA ILE A 15 -23.68 9.50 -2.38
C ILE A 15 -23.30 8.06 -1.99
N LYS A 16 -23.59 7.07 -2.84
CA LYS A 16 -23.24 5.67 -2.55
C LYS A 16 -21.73 5.47 -2.66
N LEU A 17 -21.10 6.04 -3.69
CA LEU A 17 -19.66 5.98 -3.85
C LEU A 17 -18.93 6.70 -2.69
N LEU A 18 -19.41 7.87 -2.29
CA LEU A 18 -18.85 8.58 -1.14
C LEU A 18 -18.98 7.78 0.17
N ALA A 19 -20.14 7.16 0.41
CA ALA A 19 -20.34 6.31 1.58
C ALA A 19 -19.39 5.09 1.57
N MET A 20 -19.18 4.48 0.41
CA MET A 20 -18.22 3.39 0.26
C MET A 20 -16.77 3.84 0.47
N ILE A 21 -16.36 5.00 -0.05
CA ILE A 21 -15.04 5.59 0.20
C ILE A 21 -14.85 5.88 1.68
N PHE A 22 -15.87 6.42 2.35
CA PHE A 22 -15.81 6.67 3.79
C PHE A 22 -15.63 5.36 4.57
N ALA A 23 -16.44 4.33 4.27
CA ALA A 23 -16.33 3.02 4.90
C ALA A 23 -14.96 2.37 4.62
N ALA A 24 -14.46 2.45 3.39
CA ALA A 24 -13.15 1.95 2.99
C ALA A 24 -12.01 2.69 3.69
N THR A 25 -12.13 4.00 3.89
CA THR A 25 -11.17 4.80 4.66
C THR A 25 -11.14 4.35 6.11
N VAL A 26 -12.30 4.18 6.75
CA VAL A 26 -12.38 3.71 8.15
C VAL A 26 -11.78 2.31 8.28
N ALA A 27 -12.17 1.39 7.40
CA ALA A 27 -11.63 0.03 7.37
C ALA A 27 -10.10 0.05 7.15
N GLY A 28 -9.62 0.85 6.21
CA GLY A 28 -8.19 1.00 5.93
C GLY A 28 -7.42 1.54 7.13
N VAL A 29 -7.95 2.56 7.82
CA VAL A 29 -7.31 3.07 9.04
C VAL A 29 -7.26 2.02 10.14
N LEU A 30 -8.34 1.26 10.35
CA LEU A 30 -8.37 0.18 11.34
C LEU A 30 -7.37 -0.92 11.00
N ILE A 31 -7.31 -1.36 9.73
CA ILE A 31 -6.38 -2.39 9.29
C ILE A 31 -4.93 -1.90 9.43
N GLY A 32 -4.60 -0.72 8.91
CA GLY A 32 -3.24 -0.20 8.96
C GLY A 32 -2.75 0.15 10.36
N ALA A 33 -3.66 0.46 11.29
CA ALA A 33 -3.32 0.68 12.70
C ALA A 33 -3.13 -0.62 13.50
N LEU A 34 -3.37 -1.80 12.92
CA LEU A 34 -3.08 -3.07 13.59
C LEU A 34 -1.64 -3.51 13.25
N PRO A 35 -0.75 -3.69 14.25
CA PRO A 35 0.60 -4.19 14.00
C PRO A 35 0.59 -5.53 13.26
N GLY A 36 1.35 -5.62 12.17
CA GLY A 36 1.43 -6.83 11.34
C GLY A 36 0.39 -6.90 10.21
N LEU A 37 -0.66 -6.08 10.24
CA LEU A 37 -1.65 -5.96 9.18
C LEU A 37 -1.27 -4.84 8.20
N GLY A 38 -0.59 -5.22 7.12
CA GLY A 38 -0.16 -4.28 6.08
C GLY A 38 -1.29 -3.83 5.13
N ALA A 39 -1.07 -2.72 4.44
CA ALA A 39 -1.99 -2.22 3.39
C ALA A 39 -2.22 -3.23 2.26
N THR A 40 -1.20 -4.01 1.91
CA THR A 40 -1.28 -5.10 0.92
C THR A 40 -2.21 -6.23 1.37
N SER A 41 -2.12 -6.64 2.64
CA SER A 41 -3.00 -7.66 3.22
C SER A 41 -4.45 -7.16 3.28
N GLY A 42 -4.65 -5.90 3.68
CA GLY A 42 -5.98 -5.27 3.69
C GLY A 42 -6.64 -5.20 2.31
N ALA A 43 -5.89 -4.78 1.29
CA ALA A 43 -6.39 -4.75 -0.08
C ALA A 43 -6.71 -6.16 -0.60
N ALA A 44 -5.87 -7.14 -0.25
CA ALA A 44 -6.09 -8.53 -0.61
C ALA A 44 -7.36 -9.13 0.02
N LEU A 45 -7.64 -8.81 1.29
CA LEU A 45 -8.85 -9.23 1.99
C LEU A 45 -10.13 -8.63 1.39
N LEU A 46 -10.05 -7.43 0.81
CA LEU A 46 -11.18 -6.81 0.12
C LEU A 46 -11.40 -7.31 -1.32
N LEU A 47 -10.38 -7.87 -1.95
CA LEU A 47 -10.43 -8.25 -3.37
C LEU A 47 -11.66 -9.14 -3.69
N PRO A 48 -11.98 -10.19 -2.91
CA PRO A 48 -13.18 -11.01 -3.13
C PRO A 48 -14.52 -10.26 -3.12
N PHE A 49 -14.59 -9.14 -2.38
CA PHE A 49 -15.80 -8.32 -2.31
C PHE A 49 -15.90 -7.33 -3.47
N THR A 50 -14.78 -7.01 -4.11
CA THR A 50 -14.69 -6.02 -5.19
C THR A 50 -14.83 -6.61 -6.59
N VAL A 51 -14.61 -7.91 -6.77
CA VAL A 51 -14.68 -8.58 -8.09
C VAL A 51 -16.08 -8.57 -8.71
N THR A 52 -17.14 -8.46 -7.91
CA THR A 52 -18.52 -8.36 -8.40
C THR A 52 -19.00 -6.91 -8.56
N MET A 53 -18.19 -5.93 -8.16
CA MET A 53 -18.54 -4.51 -8.22
C MET A 53 -18.23 -3.91 -9.60
N PRO A 54 -18.92 -2.81 -9.98
CA PRO A 54 -18.53 -2.01 -11.13
C PRO A 54 -17.06 -1.56 -11.02
N PRO A 55 -16.27 -1.56 -12.12
CA PRO A 55 -14.82 -1.31 -12.07
C PRO A 55 -14.43 -0.01 -11.36
N VAL A 56 -15.19 1.07 -11.56
CA VAL A 56 -14.93 2.37 -10.91
C VAL A 56 -15.04 2.26 -9.39
N GLN A 57 -16.06 1.56 -8.89
CA GLN A 57 -16.29 1.39 -7.45
C GLN A 57 -15.24 0.47 -6.83
N ALA A 58 -14.91 -0.64 -7.52
CA ALA A 58 -13.88 -1.58 -7.10
C ALA A 58 -12.51 -0.89 -6.94
N ILE A 59 -12.08 -0.15 -7.98
CA ILE A 59 -10.80 0.56 -7.97
C ILE A 59 -10.80 1.64 -6.89
N ALA A 60 -11.88 2.41 -6.74
CA ALA A 60 -11.98 3.47 -5.73
C ALA A 60 -11.86 2.91 -4.31
N ILE A 61 -12.55 1.81 -4.00
CA ILE A 61 -12.50 1.18 -2.67
C ILE A 61 -11.12 0.61 -2.38
N LEU A 62 -10.53 -0.14 -3.31
CA LEU A 62 -9.20 -0.74 -3.14
C LEU A 62 -8.12 0.33 -2.96
N ALA A 63 -8.14 1.38 -3.79
CA ALA A 63 -7.18 2.49 -3.69
C ALA A 63 -7.36 3.27 -2.39
N THR A 64 -8.61 3.57 -2.01
CA THR A 64 -8.91 4.27 -0.76
C THR A 64 -8.42 3.49 0.45
N LEU A 65 -8.71 2.19 0.50
CA LEU A 65 -8.25 1.35 1.60
C LEU A 65 -6.72 1.26 1.64
N TYR A 66 -6.08 1.06 0.49
CA TYR A 66 -4.63 0.97 0.41
C TYR A 66 -3.96 2.26 0.91
N CYS A 67 -4.40 3.43 0.45
CA CYS A 67 -3.87 4.72 0.91
C CYS A 67 -4.12 4.94 2.41
N ALA A 68 -5.34 4.68 2.89
CA ALA A 68 -5.71 4.85 4.28
C ALA A 68 -4.90 3.92 5.21
N ALA A 69 -4.72 2.65 4.83
CA ALA A 69 -3.94 1.68 5.59
C ALA A 69 -2.44 2.00 5.57
N THR A 70 -1.92 2.47 4.44
CA THR A 70 -0.52 2.87 4.30
C THR A 70 -0.18 4.02 5.25
N TYR A 71 -1.04 5.05 5.31
CA TYR A 71 -0.93 6.13 6.30
C TYR A 71 -1.14 5.62 7.73
N ALA A 72 -2.16 4.81 8.00
CA ALA A 72 -2.46 4.39 9.37
C ALA A 72 -1.37 3.54 10.02
N GLY A 73 -0.50 2.90 9.22
CA GLY A 73 0.73 2.27 9.72
C GLY A 73 1.66 3.24 10.45
N SER A 74 1.62 4.54 10.12
CA SER A 74 2.38 5.58 10.81
C SER A 74 1.87 5.85 12.23
N ILE A 75 0.60 5.59 12.51
CA ILE A 75 -0.02 5.84 13.83
C ILE A 75 0.64 4.93 14.88
N THR A 76 0.75 3.63 14.58
CA THR A 76 1.41 2.67 15.46
C THR A 76 2.93 2.82 15.46
N ALA A 77 3.53 3.20 14.33
CA ALA A 77 4.94 3.56 14.26
C ALA A 77 5.30 4.69 15.23
N ILE A 78 4.50 5.76 15.26
CA ILE A 78 4.73 6.94 16.10
C ILE A 78 4.40 6.66 17.57
N LEU A 79 3.28 5.99 17.86
CA LEU A 79 2.81 5.88 19.25
C LEU A 79 3.42 4.72 20.04
N ILE A 80 3.77 3.62 19.37
CA ILE A 80 4.17 2.37 20.04
C ILE A 80 5.41 1.70 19.41
N ASN A 81 6.13 2.41 18.54
CA ASN A 81 7.35 1.96 17.87
C ASN A 81 7.22 0.62 17.11
N THR A 82 5.99 0.23 16.77
CA THR A 82 5.69 -1.05 16.12
C THR A 82 4.91 -0.72 14.86
N PRO A 83 5.58 -0.56 13.70
CA PRO A 83 4.94 -0.05 12.51
C PRO A 83 3.89 -1.04 11.99
N GLY A 84 2.70 -0.55 11.64
CA GLY A 84 1.63 -1.38 11.06
C GLY A 84 1.95 -1.81 9.62
N THR A 85 2.73 -1.01 8.91
CA THR A 85 3.21 -1.31 7.55
C THR A 85 4.74 -1.25 7.51
N SER A 86 5.37 -2.04 6.65
CA SER A 86 6.83 -2.03 6.49
C SER A 86 7.36 -0.65 6.07
N ALA A 87 6.56 0.14 5.35
CA ALA A 87 6.94 1.49 4.93
C ALA A 87 6.95 2.52 6.07
N ALA A 88 6.17 2.31 7.13
CA ALA A 88 6.19 3.17 8.31
C ALA A 88 7.40 2.92 9.23
N ALA A 89 8.27 1.93 8.93
CA ALA A 89 9.46 1.64 9.72
C ALA A 89 10.44 2.83 9.76
N ALA A 90 10.60 3.57 8.66
CA ALA A 90 11.41 4.78 8.66
C ALA A 90 10.79 5.89 9.53
N THR A 91 9.46 5.94 9.61
CA THR A 91 8.71 6.88 10.44
C THR A 91 8.91 6.61 11.93
N CYS A 92 9.11 5.36 12.35
CA CYS A 92 9.44 5.03 13.74
C CYS A 92 10.69 5.77 14.24
N ILE A 93 11.69 5.94 13.35
CA ILE A 93 13.03 6.46 13.71
C ILE A 93 12.95 7.85 14.35
N ASP A 94 12.05 8.71 13.87
CA ASP A 94 11.87 10.07 14.38
C ASP A 94 10.48 10.29 15.00
N GLY A 95 9.47 9.54 14.57
CA GLY A 95 8.11 9.59 15.10
C GLY A 95 8.01 9.18 16.56
N TYR A 96 8.60 8.03 16.91
CA TYR A 96 8.51 7.50 18.26
C TYR A 96 9.27 8.35 19.30
N PRO A 97 10.50 8.85 19.03
CA PRO A 97 11.17 9.81 19.91
C PRO A 97 10.37 11.10 20.15
N LEU A 98 9.66 11.62 19.15
CA LEU A 98 8.77 12.79 19.32
C LEU A 98 7.57 12.44 20.21
N ALA A 99 6.96 11.28 20.02
CA ALA A 99 5.86 10.82 20.88
C ALA A 99 6.30 10.67 22.34
N GLN A 100 7.49 10.10 22.60
CA GLN A 100 8.05 9.97 23.95
C GLN A 100 8.29 11.33 24.64
N ARG A 101 8.50 12.41 23.87
CA ARG A 101 8.62 13.79 24.40
C ARG A 101 7.27 14.47 24.66
N GLY A 102 6.17 13.79 24.41
CA GLY A 102 4.82 14.36 24.50
C GLY A 102 4.40 15.14 23.25
N GLU A 103 5.17 15.06 22.16
CA GLU A 103 4.89 15.74 20.88
C GLU A 103 4.21 14.80 19.87
N ALA A 104 3.47 13.80 20.35
CA ALA A 104 2.80 12.81 19.50
C ALA A 104 1.85 13.45 18.46
N GLY A 105 1.11 14.50 18.85
CA GLY A 105 0.25 15.25 17.94
C GLY A 105 0.99 15.93 16.79
N ARG A 106 2.23 16.36 17.03
CA ARG A 106 3.08 17.06 16.05
C ARG A 106 3.63 16.05 15.05
N ALA A 107 4.06 14.89 15.54
CA ALA A 107 4.48 13.78 14.71
C ALA A 107 3.33 13.24 13.83
N LEU A 108 2.18 12.94 14.45
CA LEU A 108 1.00 12.43 13.74
C LEU A 108 0.50 13.44 12.69
N GLY A 109 0.36 14.71 13.07
CA GLY A 109 -0.11 15.74 12.14
C GLY A 109 0.81 15.93 10.94
N MET A 110 2.13 15.89 11.16
CA MET A 110 3.09 15.95 10.05
C MET A 110 2.99 14.70 9.16
N ALA A 111 2.87 13.52 9.75
CA ALA A 111 2.66 12.28 8.98
C ALA A 111 1.39 12.35 8.12
N THR A 112 0.28 12.85 8.67
CA THR A 112 -0.98 13.03 7.93
C THR A 112 -0.81 13.98 6.76
N VAL A 113 -0.21 15.15 6.99
CA VAL A 113 -0.05 16.19 5.97
C VAL A 113 0.90 15.74 4.86
N ALA A 114 2.06 15.18 5.24
CA ALA A 114 3.03 14.65 4.27
C ALA A 114 2.43 13.53 3.42
N SER A 115 1.70 12.59 4.05
CA SER A 115 0.98 11.51 3.37
C SER A 115 -0.07 12.02 2.40
N THR A 116 -0.86 13.01 2.81
CA THR A 116 -1.91 13.61 1.99
C THR A 116 -1.31 14.31 0.77
N ILE A 117 -0.24 15.08 0.96
CA ILE A 117 0.44 15.77 -0.16
C ILE A 117 1.09 14.75 -1.10
N GLY A 118 1.72 13.70 -0.56
CA GLY A 118 2.24 12.58 -1.35
C GLY A 118 1.18 11.93 -2.23
N GLY A 119 0.06 11.53 -1.62
CA GLY A 119 -1.06 10.90 -2.33
C GLY A 119 -1.72 11.81 -3.38
N ILE A 120 -1.89 13.11 -3.08
CA ILE A 120 -2.39 14.06 -4.08
C ILE A 120 -1.41 14.20 -5.24
N PHE A 121 -0.11 14.29 -4.95
CA PHE A 121 0.93 14.43 -5.97
C PHE A 121 0.95 13.21 -6.90
N SER A 122 0.90 11.99 -6.36
CA SER A 122 0.90 10.77 -7.15
C SER A 122 -0.35 10.62 -8.02
N VAL A 123 -1.53 10.98 -7.49
CA VAL A 123 -2.77 11.02 -8.27
C VAL A 123 -2.67 12.02 -9.43
N ILE A 124 -2.08 13.20 -9.19
CA ILE A 124 -1.83 14.18 -10.26
C ILE A 124 -0.91 13.58 -11.33
N VAL A 125 0.23 13.02 -10.93
CA VAL A 125 1.20 12.43 -11.87
C VAL A 125 0.55 11.28 -12.65
N LEU A 126 -0.22 10.42 -12.00
CA LEU A 126 -0.97 9.34 -12.63
C LEU A 126 -2.02 9.87 -13.61
N ALA A 127 -2.75 10.93 -13.26
CA ALA A 127 -3.77 11.52 -14.15
C ALA A 127 -3.16 12.03 -15.47
N PHE A 128 -1.95 12.57 -15.44
CA PHE A 128 -1.23 12.99 -16.65
C PHE A 128 -0.55 11.83 -17.39
N SER A 129 -0.08 10.81 -16.66
CA SER A 129 0.67 9.68 -17.23
C SER A 129 -0.25 8.58 -17.78
N ALA A 130 -1.44 8.38 -17.20
CA ALA A 130 -2.38 7.32 -17.57
C ALA A 130 -2.80 7.35 -19.05
N PRO A 131 -3.10 8.50 -19.69
CA PRO A 131 -3.40 8.54 -21.12
C PRO A 131 -2.22 8.12 -22.00
N LEU A 132 -0.98 8.44 -21.59
CA LEU A 132 0.23 8.04 -22.30
C LEU A 132 0.43 6.52 -22.20
N LEU A 133 0.28 5.97 -20.98
CA LEU A 133 0.34 4.54 -20.72
C LEU A 133 -0.74 3.76 -21.47
N ALA A 134 -1.96 4.30 -21.54
CA ALA A 134 -3.05 3.68 -22.29
C ALA A 134 -2.75 3.61 -23.80
N LYS A 135 -2.20 4.68 -24.39
CA LYS A 135 -1.77 4.67 -25.80
C LYS A 135 -0.67 3.65 -26.07
N LEU A 136 0.29 3.53 -25.14
CA LEU A 136 1.34 2.53 -25.22
C LEU A 136 0.75 1.11 -25.18
N ALA A 137 -0.18 0.86 -24.25
CA ALA A 137 -0.85 -0.43 -24.12
C ALA A 137 -1.64 -0.84 -25.38
N TYR A 138 -2.25 0.10 -26.10
CA TYR A 138 -2.92 -0.20 -27.38
C TYR A 138 -1.97 -0.65 -28.49
N GLN A 139 -0.67 -0.37 -28.38
CA GLN A 139 0.34 -0.78 -29.35
C GLN A 139 0.96 -2.15 -29.02
N PHE A 140 0.57 -2.78 -27.90
CA PHE A 140 1.15 -4.05 -27.48
C PHE A 140 0.70 -5.17 -28.42
N GLY A 141 1.67 -5.83 -29.02
CA GLY A 141 1.47 -7.06 -29.78
C GLY A 141 1.85 -8.30 -28.97
N PRO A 142 1.84 -9.47 -29.62
CA PRO A 142 2.23 -10.73 -28.98
C PRO A 142 3.62 -10.71 -28.30
N PRO A 143 4.68 -10.09 -28.88
CA PRO A 143 5.98 -9.98 -28.21
C PRO A 143 5.92 -9.15 -26.93
N GLU A 144 5.18 -8.04 -26.92
CA GLU A 144 5.04 -7.17 -25.76
C GLU A 144 4.23 -7.87 -24.66
N TYR A 145 3.17 -8.59 -25.00
CA TYR A 145 2.43 -9.41 -24.04
C TYR A 145 3.28 -10.55 -23.47
N PHE A 146 4.12 -11.19 -24.29
CA PHE A 146 5.06 -12.19 -23.82
C PHE A 146 6.10 -11.59 -22.85
N ALA A 147 6.71 -10.47 -23.22
CA ALA A 147 7.66 -9.75 -22.38
C ALA A 147 7.02 -9.28 -21.07
N LEU A 148 5.80 -8.74 -21.14
CA LEU A 148 5.04 -8.30 -19.97
C LEU A 148 4.70 -9.48 -19.05
N SER A 149 4.33 -10.63 -19.61
CA SER A 149 4.04 -11.85 -18.85
C SER A 149 5.30 -12.39 -18.17
N LEU A 150 6.42 -12.46 -18.89
CA LEU A 150 7.71 -12.87 -18.33
C LEU A 150 8.19 -11.90 -17.26
N PHE A 151 8.00 -10.60 -17.49
CA PHE A 151 8.32 -9.55 -16.54
C PHE A 151 7.47 -9.67 -15.28
N GLY A 152 6.15 -9.84 -15.40
CA GLY A 152 5.26 -10.08 -14.27
C GLY A 152 5.61 -11.35 -13.48
N LEU A 153 5.94 -12.45 -14.15
CA LEU A 153 6.41 -13.68 -13.50
C LEU A 153 7.76 -13.48 -12.80
N SER A 154 8.68 -12.71 -13.39
CA SER A 154 9.96 -12.37 -12.77
C SER A 154 9.80 -11.49 -11.53
N MET A 155 8.82 -10.58 -11.52
CA MET A 155 8.46 -9.81 -10.32
C MET A 155 7.84 -10.67 -9.25
N LEU A 156 7.01 -11.66 -9.63
CA LEU A 156 6.45 -12.62 -8.70
C LEU A 156 7.59 -13.28 -7.91
N ALA A 157 8.70 -13.61 -8.57
CA ALA A 157 9.91 -14.09 -7.91
C ALA A 157 10.54 -13.06 -6.95
N SER A 158 10.46 -11.75 -7.19
CA SER A 158 11.11 -10.72 -6.37
C SER A 158 10.26 -10.15 -5.21
N ILE A 159 8.94 -10.40 -5.17
CA ILE A 159 7.99 -9.68 -4.30
C ILE A 159 8.00 -10.10 -2.82
N SER A 160 8.55 -11.25 -2.42
CA SER A 160 8.54 -11.68 -1.01
C SER A 160 9.92 -11.76 -0.36
N ALA A 161 9.95 -11.41 0.94
CA ALA A 161 11.08 -11.57 1.85
C ALA A 161 11.58 -13.02 1.98
N GLY A 162 10.80 -14.02 1.53
CA GLY A 162 11.15 -15.44 1.56
C GLY A 162 12.18 -15.90 0.51
N GLY A 163 12.58 -15.03 -0.42
CA GLY A 163 13.54 -15.30 -1.48
C GLY A 163 12.90 -15.85 -2.78
N ALA A 164 13.60 -15.67 -3.90
CA ALA A 164 13.06 -15.92 -5.24
C ALA A 164 12.54 -17.35 -5.47
N VAL A 165 13.21 -18.34 -4.88
CA VAL A 165 12.82 -19.75 -5.01
C VAL A 165 11.48 -20.03 -4.35
N LYS A 166 11.23 -19.50 -3.13
CA LYS A 166 9.94 -19.71 -2.44
C LYS A 166 8.79 -19.08 -3.20
N ASN A 167 9.03 -17.91 -3.78
CA ASN A 167 8.02 -17.18 -4.56
C ASN A 167 7.69 -17.90 -5.86
N LEU A 168 8.69 -18.43 -6.55
CA LEU A 168 8.49 -19.26 -7.74
C LEU A 168 7.76 -20.57 -7.41
N ILE A 169 8.09 -21.23 -6.29
CA ILE A 169 7.35 -22.43 -5.83
C ILE A 169 5.88 -22.07 -5.59
N GLY A 170 5.60 -20.97 -4.90
CA GLY A 170 4.24 -20.48 -4.67
C GLY A 170 3.50 -20.15 -5.98
N GLY A 171 4.18 -19.51 -6.93
CA GLY A 171 3.63 -19.20 -8.25
C GLY A 171 3.31 -20.44 -9.07
N VAL A 172 4.24 -21.40 -9.14
CA VAL A 172 4.02 -22.69 -9.83
C VAL A 172 2.90 -23.48 -9.15
N PHE A 173 2.84 -23.47 -7.82
CA PHE A 173 1.75 -24.09 -7.08
C PHE A 173 0.40 -23.44 -7.39
N GLY A 174 0.34 -22.11 -7.44
CA GLY A 174 -0.86 -21.37 -7.84
C GLY A 174 -1.31 -21.69 -9.27
N VAL A 175 -0.37 -21.77 -10.22
CA VAL A 175 -0.66 -22.18 -11.61
C VAL A 175 -1.18 -23.62 -11.64
N LEU A 176 -0.58 -24.54 -10.90
CA LEU A 176 -1.04 -25.92 -10.80
C LEU A 176 -2.49 -25.97 -10.30
N LEU A 177 -2.82 -25.25 -9.24
CA LEU A 177 -4.20 -25.17 -8.73
C LEU A 177 -5.17 -24.59 -9.76
N ALA A 178 -4.75 -23.57 -10.52
CA ALA A 178 -5.57 -22.96 -11.58
C ALA A 178 -5.80 -23.87 -12.79
N THR A 179 -4.96 -24.90 -12.98
CA THR A 179 -5.14 -25.91 -14.05
C THR A 179 -6.06 -27.07 -13.67
N ILE A 180 -6.57 -27.13 -12.44
CA ILE A 180 -7.52 -28.15 -11.99
C ILE A 180 -8.90 -27.84 -12.58
N GLY A 181 -9.47 -28.80 -13.30
CA GLY A 181 -10.79 -28.71 -13.92
C GLY A 181 -10.80 -28.99 -15.42
N ILE A 182 -11.92 -28.73 -16.07
CA ILE A 182 -12.06 -28.83 -17.52
C ILE A 182 -11.41 -27.62 -18.18
N ASP A 183 -10.42 -27.87 -19.04
CA ASP A 183 -9.80 -26.80 -19.84
C ASP A 183 -10.80 -26.21 -20.84
N LYS A 184 -11.03 -24.89 -20.78
CA LYS A 184 -12.06 -24.21 -21.58
C LYS A 184 -11.78 -24.20 -23.08
N MET A 185 -10.53 -24.40 -23.50
CA MET A 185 -10.14 -24.41 -24.91
C MET A 185 -10.17 -25.79 -25.53
N SER A 186 -9.64 -26.79 -24.82
CA SER A 186 -9.48 -28.16 -25.33
C SER A 186 -10.54 -29.14 -24.81
N SER A 187 -11.37 -28.74 -23.84
CA SER A 187 -12.35 -29.59 -23.15
C SER A 187 -11.74 -30.82 -22.47
N VAL A 188 -10.42 -30.83 -22.24
CA VAL A 188 -9.71 -31.91 -21.56
C VAL A 188 -9.82 -31.72 -20.05
N GLU A 189 -10.24 -32.77 -19.35
CA GLU A 189 -10.20 -32.83 -17.89
C GLU A 189 -8.76 -32.91 -17.38
N ARG A 190 -8.40 -32.01 -16.45
CA ARG A 190 -7.08 -31.99 -15.82
C ARG A 190 -7.26 -32.07 -14.31
N PHE A 191 -6.65 -33.07 -13.69
CA PHE A 191 -6.62 -33.23 -12.23
C PHE A 191 -8.02 -33.26 -11.57
N THR A 192 -9.05 -33.74 -12.29
CA THR A 192 -10.43 -33.88 -11.78
C THR A 192 -10.60 -35.11 -10.88
N PHE A 193 -9.74 -36.12 -11.03
CA PHE A 193 -9.73 -37.38 -10.27
C PHE A 193 -11.10 -38.08 -10.19
N GLY A 194 -11.99 -37.85 -11.16
CA GLY A 194 -13.34 -38.41 -11.18
C GLY A 194 -14.36 -37.74 -10.24
N SER A 195 -14.00 -36.62 -9.59
CA SER A 195 -14.93 -35.80 -8.79
C SER A 195 -15.60 -34.74 -9.67
N PRO A 196 -16.95 -34.70 -9.73
CA PRO A 196 -17.69 -33.66 -10.43
C PRO A 196 -17.38 -32.25 -9.92
N GLU A 197 -17.12 -32.11 -8.62
CA GLU A 197 -16.78 -30.83 -7.98
C GLU A 197 -15.44 -30.28 -8.48
N LEU A 198 -14.46 -31.16 -8.75
CA LEU A 198 -13.19 -30.76 -9.33
C LEU A 198 -13.28 -30.49 -10.84
N ALA A 199 -14.32 -30.98 -11.52
CA ALA A 199 -14.53 -30.71 -12.94
C ALA A 199 -14.88 -29.24 -13.20
N GLU A 200 -15.59 -28.59 -12.26
CA GLU A 200 -15.82 -27.14 -12.26
C GLU A 200 -14.56 -26.32 -11.94
N GLY A 201 -13.52 -27.00 -11.44
CA GLY A 201 -12.25 -26.42 -11.03
C GLY A 201 -12.33 -25.77 -9.65
N ILE A 202 -11.19 -25.24 -9.20
CA ILE A 202 -11.14 -24.58 -7.89
C ILE A 202 -11.57 -23.12 -8.04
N HIS A 203 -12.69 -22.75 -7.42
CA HIS A 203 -13.16 -21.37 -7.45
C HIS A 203 -12.15 -20.42 -6.80
N PHE A 204 -11.81 -19.37 -7.55
CA PHE A 204 -10.84 -18.36 -7.16
C PHE A 204 -11.19 -17.66 -5.83
N ILE A 205 -12.47 -17.27 -5.66
CA ILE A 205 -12.93 -16.53 -4.47
C ILE A 205 -12.71 -17.31 -3.16
N PRO A 206 -13.20 -18.56 -3.01
CA PRO A 206 -12.92 -19.37 -1.82
C PRO A 206 -11.43 -19.56 -1.51
N VAL A 207 -10.60 -19.79 -2.53
CA VAL A 207 -9.14 -19.96 -2.35
C VAL A 207 -8.52 -18.71 -1.76
N LEU A 208 -8.85 -17.54 -2.30
CA LEU A 208 -8.34 -16.27 -1.76
C LEU A 208 -8.78 -16.07 -0.31
N ILE A 209 -10.07 -16.27 -0.01
CA ILE A 209 -10.60 -16.10 1.34
C ILE A 209 -9.87 -17.04 2.32
N GLY A 210 -9.73 -18.32 1.97
CA GLY A 210 -9.06 -19.31 2.82
C GLY A 210 -7.57 -19.02 3.01
N LEU A 211 -6.85 -18.72 1.92
CA LEU A 211 -5.41 -18.46 1.96
C LEU A 211 -5.09 -17.21 2.80
N PHE A 212 -5.83 -16.11 2.60
CA PHE A 212 -5.59 -14.89 3.36
C PHE A 212 -6.03 -15.01 4.81
N ALA A 213 -7.18 -15.62 5.10
CA ALA A 213 -7.63 -15.82 6.48
C ALA A 213 -6.66 -16.71 7.27
N LEU A 214 -6.19 -17.82 6.68
CA LEU A 214 -5.20 -18.69 7.33
C LEU A 214 -3.85 -18.02 7.49
N SER A 215 -3.36 -17.33 6.45
CA SER A 215 -2.12 -16.57 6.52
C SER A 215 -2.16 -15.55 7.66
N GLU A 216 -3.26 -14.81 7.78
CA GLU A 216 -3.43 -13.79 8.80
C GLU A 216 -3.47 -14.39 10.21
N LEU A 217 -4.22 -15.48 10.42
CA LEU A 217 -4.24 -16.18 11.71
C LEU A 217 -2.85 -16.64 12.14
N LEU A 218 -2.05 -17.17 11.19
CA LEU A 218 -0.69 -17.60 11.47
C LEU A 218 0.22 -16.42 11.84
N VAL A 219 0.14 -15.30 11.11
CA VAL A 219 0.91 -14.08 11.42
C VAL A 219 0.55 -13.54 12.79
N GLN A 220 -0.74 -13.36 13.09
CA GLN A 220 -1.19 -12.83 14.38
C GLN A 220 -0.81 -13.73 15.56
N SER A 221 -0.78 -15.05 15.36
CA SER A 221 -0.36 -15.99 16.40
C SER A 221 1.08 -15.74 16.89
N THR A 222 1.95 -15.16 16.05
CA THR A 222 3.34 -14.84 16.42
C THR A 222 3.49 -13.55 17.22
N MET A 223 2.48 -12.69 17.22
CA MET A 223 2.52 -11.35 17.84
C MET A 223 1.85 -11.30 19.23
N LEU A 224 1.32 -12.42 19.74
CA LEU A 224 0.51 -12.49 20.96
C LEU A 224 1.22 -12.01 22.26
N ASN A 225 2.56 -11.99 22.28
CA ASN A 225 3.36 -11.66 23.48
C ASN A 225 4.03 -10.28 23.43
N GLN A 226 3.73 -9.42 22.46
CA GLN A 226 4.31 -8.07 22.43
C GLN A 226 3.61 -7.16 23.44
N THR A 227 4.31 -6.80 24.51
CA THR A 227 3.85 -5.80 25.48
C THR A 227 3.89 -4.41 24.84
N VAL A 228 2.73 -3.90 24.47
CA VAL A 228 2.59 -2.53 23.94
C VAL A 228 2.69 -1.54 25.10
N GLU A 229 3.84 -0.91 25.28
CA GLU A 229 3.95 0.26 26.15
C GLU A 229 3.14 1.42 25.55
N ARG A 230 2.00 1.72 26.17
CA ARG A 230 1.12 2.80 25.72
C ARG A 230 1.70 4.14 26.16
N ILE A 231 2.17 4.94 25.21
CA ILE A 231 2.46 6.36 25.46
C ILE A 231 1.13 7.08 25.67
N ALA A 232 0.92 7.64 26.85
CA ALA A 232 -0.23 8.49 27.13
C ALA A 232 -0.09 9.81 26.36
N MET A 233 -1.08 10.16 25.53
CA MET A 233 -1.12 11.47 24.88
C MET A 233 -1.24 12.57 25.94
N LYS A 234 -0.15 13.29 26.20
CA LYS A 234 -0.26 14.66 26.71
C LYS A 234 -0.70 15.56 25.55
N ALA A 235 -1.57 16.52 25.86
CA ALA A 235 -2.19 17.53 25.00
C ALA A 235 -1.75 17.56 23.51
N VAL A 236 -2.72 17.49 22.59
CA VAL A 236 -2.51 17.53 21.13
C VAL A 236 -1.82 18.84 20.71
N GLN A 237 -0.49 18.84 20.68
CA GLN A 237 0.29 19.87 19.99
C GLN A 237 0.32 19.51 18.51
N LEU A 238 -0.44 20.22 17.69
CA LEU A 238 -0.41 20.05 16.24
C LEU A 238 0.88 20.66 15.64
N PRO A 239 1.28 20.28 14.42
CA PRO A 239 2.41 20.90 13.74
C PRO A 239 2.25 22.41 13.61
N SER A 240 3.32 23.12 13.91
CA SER A 240 3.36 24.58 13.83
C SER A 240 3.53 25.06 12.38
N TRP A 241 3.24 26.33 12.11
CA TRP A 241 3.53 26.94 10.81
C TRP A 241 5.02 26.85 10.42
N GLU A 242 5.90 26.91 11.42
CA GLU A 242 7.34 26.75 11.23
C GLU A 242 7.70 25.34 10.76
N ASP A 243 7.01 24.31 11.27
CA ASP A 243 7.20 22.93 10.82
C ASP A 243 6.86 22.76 9.34
N TYR A 244 5.75 23.35 8.89
CA TYR A 244 5.38 23.32 7.46
C TYR A 244 6.39 24.08 6.60
N ARG A 245 6.84 25.26 7.06
CA ARG A 245 7.86 26.04 6.34
C ARG A 245 9.23 25.34 6.29
N ARG A 246 9.55 24.52 7.28
CA ARG A 246 10.78 23.72 7.31
C ARG A 246 10.69 22.50 6.41
N THR A 247 9.53 21.85 6.35
CA THR A 247 9.34 20.55 5.69
C THR A 247 8.86 20.60 4.25
N TRP A 248 8.27 21.70 3.76
CA TRP A 248 7.66 21.71 2.41
C TRP A 248 8.62 21.29 1.27
N ARG A 249 9.90 21.66 1.35
CA ARG A 249 10.92 21.23 0.36
C ARG A 249 11.19 19.74 0.44
N THR A 250 11.23 19.22 1.66
CA THR A 250 11.41 17.79 1.93
C THR A 250 10.22 17.00 1.39
N ILE A 251 9.00 17.47 1.64
CA ILE A 251 7.77 16.84 1.12
C ILE A 251 7.81 16.81 -0.41
N LEU A 252 8.00 17.95 -1.08
CA LEU A 252 8.00 18.00 -2.55
C LEU A 252 9.05 17.09 -3.19
N ARG A 253 10.28 17.07 -2.66
CA ARG A 253 11.32 16.17 -3.17
C ARG A 253 10.93 14.71 -2.94
N SER A 254 10.41 14.41 -1.75
CA SER A 254 10.06 13.04 -1.37
C SER A 254 8.86 12.53 -2.16
N CYS A 255 7.90 13.40 -2.53
CA CYS A 255 6.86 13.06 -3.50
C CYS A 255 7.46 12.62 -4.85
N GLY A 256 8.45 13.36 -5.36
CA GLY A 256 9.14 12.99 -6.61
C GLY A 256 9.89 11.65 -6.50
N ILE A 257 10.53 11.39 -5.37
CA ILE A 257 11.20 10.12 -5.07
C ILE A 257 10.18 8.98 -5.01
N GLY A 258 9.11 9.16 -4.23
CA GLY A 258 8.03 8.19 -4.06
C GLY A 258 7.42 7.81 -5.39
N THR A 259 6.98 8.80 -6.16
CA THR A 259 6.38 8.55 -7.47
C THR A 259 7.34 7.89 -8.45
N PHE A 260 8.65 8.23 -8.44
CA PHE A 260 9.63 7.55 -9.29
C PHE A 260 9.80 6.07 -8.90
N ILE A 261 9.94 5.79 -7.60
CA ILE A 261 10.09 4.43 -7.08
C ILE A 261 8.78 3.65 -7.22
N GLY A 262 7.63 4.29 -7.09
CA GLY A 262 6.31 3.68 -7.25
C GLY A 262 6.04 3.21 -8.68
N VAL A 263 6.68 3.83 -9.68
CA VAL A 263 6.68 3.32 -11.06
C VAL A 263 7.57 2.07 -11.18
N LEU A 264 8.60 1.94 -10.33
CA LEU A 264 9.45 0.76 -10.31
C LEU A 264 8.70 -0.42 -9.67
N PRO A 265 8.58 -1.53 -10.40
CA PRO A 265 7.95 -2.71 -9.85
C PRO A 265 8.80 -3.31 -8.72
N ALA A 266 8.13 -3.89 -7.72
CA ALA A 266 8.71 -4.59 -6.57
C ALA A 266 9.52 -3.75 -5.55
N GLU A 267 10.03 -2.55 -5.88
CA GLU A 267 10.74 -1.71 -4.89
C GLU A 267 9.80 -1.13 -3.82
N GLY A 268 8.54 -0.88 -4.17
CA GLY A 268 7.45 -0.65 -3.22
C GLY A 268 7.63 0.53 -2.26
N ALA A 269 6.64 0.70 -1.39
CA ALA A 269 6.54 1.89 -0.53
C ALA A 269 7.62 1.93 0.58
N THR A 270 8.18 0.76 0.95
CA THR A 270 9.24 0.68 1.96
C THR A 270 10.56 1.26 1.49
N VAL A 271 11.02 0.93 0.27
CA VAL A 271 12.24 1.51 -0.29
C VAL A 271 12.06 3.01 -0.51
N ALA A 272 10.89 3.42 -1.04
CA ALA A 272 10.54 4.82 -1.19
C ALA A 272 10.64 5.60 0.12
N SER A 273 10.04 5.09 1.19
CA SER A 273 10.08 5.67 2.53
C SER A 273 11.51 5.81 3.08
N MET A 274 12.34 4.76 2.95
CA MET A 274 13.73 4.80 3.41
C MET A 274 14.59 5.77 2.62
N ILE A 275 14.42 5.86 1.29
CA ILE A 275 15.14 6.82 0.46
C ILE A 275 14.68 8.24 0.76
N GLY A 276 13.36 8.47 0.91
CA GLY A 276 12.78 9.74 1.32
C GLY A 276 13.34 10.23 2.67
N TYR A 277 13.44 9.33 3.65
CA TYR A 277 14.08 9.59 4.93
C TYR A 277 15.56 9.98 4.80
N ASN A 278 16.33 9.21 4.04
CA ASN A 278 17.76 9.46 3.85
C ASN A 278 18.03 10.78 3.13
N GLU A 279 17.24 11.12 2.10
CA GLU A 279 17.37 12.39 1.40
C GLU A 279 16.87 13.57 2.27
N ALA A 280 15.85 13.37 3.13
CA ALA A 280 15.49 14.33 4.17
C ALA A 280 16.69 14.66 5.06
N ARG A 281 17.39 13.63 5.56
CA ARG A 281 18.60 13.79 6.38
C ARG A 281 19.74 14.45 5.62
N ARG A 282 19.99 14.04 4.37
CA ARG A 282 21.12 14.53 3.57
C ARG A 282 21.08 16.04 3.36
N TRP A 283 19.89 16.59 3.14
CA TRP A 283 19.67 18.00 2.82
C TRP A 283 19.20 18.85 3.99
N SER A 284 18.90 18.24 5.13
CA SER A 284 18.57 19.00 6.34
C SER A 284 19.78 19.79 6.84
N LYS A 285 19.50 20.98 7.37
CA LYS A 285 20.47 21.80 8.11
C LYS A 285 20.71 21.25 9.52
N ASN A 286 19.76 20.49 10.07
CA ASN A 286 19.79 20.00 11.45
C ASN A 286 19.93 18.46 11.47
N LYS A 287 21.04 17.97 10.89
CA LYS A 287 21.28 16.51 10.74
C LYS A 287 21.35 15.77 12.08
N ASP A 288 21.67 16.47 13.16
CA ASP A 288 21.82 15.92 14.50
C ASP A 288 20.49 15.60 15.21
N GLU A 289 19.37 16.10 14.66
CA GLU A 289 18.01 15.81 15.16
C GLU A 289 17.48 14.45 14.69
N PHE A 290 18.03 13.89 13.59
CA PHE A 290 17.57 12.63 13.00
C PHE A 290 17.90 11.43 13.91
N GLY A 291 16.93 10.53 14.09
CA GLY A 291 16.98 9.46 15.10
C GLY A 291 16.68 9.96 16.51
N LYS A 292 16.44 11.26 16.69
CA LYS A 292 16.07 11.89 17.95
C LYS A 292 14.78 12.70 17.80
N GLY A 293 14.02 12.55 16.73
CA GLY A 293 12.77 13.29 16.54
C GLY A 293 12.84 14.46 15.56
N ALA A 294 13.55 14.30 14.44
CA ALA A 294 13.52 15.24 13.34
C ALA A 294 12.17 15.19 12.60
N ILE A 295 11.44 16.31 12.60
CA ILE A 295 10.15 16.43 11.90
C ILE A 295 10.30 16.24 10.37
N GLU A 296 11.47 16.58 9.83
CA GLU A 296 11.82 16.37 8.42
C GLU A 296 11.96 14.88 8.07
N GLY A 297 12.37 14.04 9.02
CA GLY A 297 12.47 12.59 8.84
C GLY A 297 11.10 11.97 8.60
N ILE A 298 10.10 12.36 9.40
CA ILE A 298 8.70 11.95 9.24
C ILE A 298 8.16 12.46 7.91
N ALA A 299 8.35 13.76 7.62
CA ALA A 299 7.82 14.36 6.40
C ALA A 299 8.39 13.73 5.13
N GLY A 300 9.68 13.37 5.13
CA GLY A 300 10.33 12.72 4.00
C GLY A 300 9.88 11.26 3.79
N ALA A 301 9.82 10.50 4.88
CA ALA A 301 9.37 9.10 4.84
C ALA A 301 7.90 9.00 4.36
N GLU A 302 6.99 9.74 4.99
CA GLU A 302 5.55 9.64 4.72
C GLU A 302 5.15 10.22 3.36
N ALA A 303 5.79 11.29 2.90
CA ALA A 303 5.54 11.83 1.57
C ALA A 303 6.02 10.89 0.45
N ALA A 304 7.16 10.21 0.63
CA ALA A 304 7.64 9.23 -0.36
C ALA A 304 6.86 7.91 -0.31
N ASN A 305 6.42 7.48 0.86
CA ASN A 305 5.63 6.26 1.05
C ASN A 305 4.27 6.33 0.32
N ASN A 306 3.58 7.47 0.41
CA ASN A 306 2.24 7.66 -0.15
C ASN A 306 2.22 8.29 -1.55
N ALA A 307 3.39 8.63 -2.13
CA ALA A 307 3.51 9.18 -3.48
C ALA A 307 3.99 8.13 -4.50
#